data_AF-A0A7W0GW26-F1
#
_entry.id   AF-A0A7W0GW26-F1
#
_cell.length_a   1.000
_cell.length_b   1.000
_cell.length_c   1.000
_cell.angle_alpha   90.00
_cell.angle_beta   90.00
_cell.angle_gamma   90.00
#
_symmetry.space_group_name_H-M   'P 1'
#
loop_
_entity.id
_entity.type
_entity.pdbx_description
1 polymer ?
#
loop_
_entity_poly.entity_id
_entity_poly.type
_entity_poly.pdbx_seq_one_letter_code
_entity_poly.pdbx_strand_id
1 'polypeptide(L)'
;MNKAKKLRRDPEAVSFAQARDELFSHILRCGVIDALPEHQKDWLDDTMLYLADRYEDLGEEELGQLRVLGERFCQPVQRKAEPVESGAA
;
A
#
# COMPACT_ATOMS: atom_id res chain seq x y z
N MET A 1 -23.24 -13.18 33.22
CA MET A 1 -23.06 -13.85 31.91
C MET A 1 -22.56 -12.82 30.90
N ASN A 2 -21.30 -12.95 30.48
CA ASN A 2 -20.61 -11.99 29.62
C ASN A 2 -21.18 -12.04 28.20
N LYS A 3 -21.82 -10.96 27.76
CA LYS A 3 -22.23 -10.80 26.37
C LYS A 3 -21.00 -10.32 25.59
N ALA A 4 -20.26 -11.27 25.01
CA ALA A 4 -19.23 -10.97 24.04
C ALA A 4 -19.85 -10.10 22.93
N LYS A 5 -19.45 -8.82 22.86
CA LYS A 5 -19.80 -7.93 21.76
C LYS A 5 -19.11 -8.50 20.52
N LYS A 6 -19.88 -9.25 19.72
CA LYS A 6 -19.48 -9.64 18.38
C LYS A 6 -19.32 -8.32 17.60
N LEU A 7 -18.08 -7.87 17.47
CA LEU A 7 -17.71 -6.71 16.66
C LEU A 7 -18.22 -7.03 15.24
N ARG A 8 -19.36 -6.47 14.86
CA ARG A 8 -19.84 -6.53 13.49
C ARG A 8 -18.79 -5.78 12.69
N ARG A 9 -17.98 -6.52 11.96
CA ARG A 9 -16.94 -5.95 11.10
C ARG A 9 -17.69 -5.37 9.91
N ASP A 10 -17.63 -4.05 9.74
CA ASP A 10 -18.27 -3.38 8.63
C ASP A 10 -17.74 -3.98 7.31
N PRO A 11 -18.62 -4.34 6.35
CA PRO A 11 -18.21 -5.00 5.12
C PRO A 11 -17.22 -4.14 4.31
N GLU A 12 -17.43 -2.82 4.26
CA GLU A 12 -16.54 -1.85 3.62
C GLU A 12 -15.13 -1.87 4.24
N ALA A 13 -15.04 -1.88 5.57
CA ALA A 13 -13.77 -1.99 6.29
C ALA A 13 -13.04 -3.32 6.06
N VAL A 14 -13.76 -4.39 5.70
CA VAL A 14 -13.17 -5.67 5.29
C VAL A 14 -12.63 -5.56 3.86
N SER A 15 -13.40 -4.99 2.94
CA SER A 15 -13.00 -4.78 1.55
C SER A 15 -11.74 -3.92 1.45
N PHE A 16 -11.67 -2.81 2.19
CA PHE A 16 -10.48 -1.95 2.21
C PHE A 16 -9.22 -2.69 2.68
N ALA A 17 -9.34 -3.46 3.77
CA ALA A 17 -8.21 -4.22 4.30
C ALA A 17 -7.72 -5.27 3.30
N GLN A 18 -8.64 -5.94 2.60
CA GLN A 18 -8.33 -6.92 1.56
C GLN A 18 -7.64 -6.28 0.36
N ALA A 19 -8.18 -5.16 -0.15
CA ALA A 19 -7.62 -4.43 -1.27
C ALA A 19 -6.19 -3.92 -0.98
N ARG A 20 -5.97 -3.42 0.25
CA ARG A 20 -4.64 -3.01 0.71
C ARG A 20 -3.66 -4.17 0.74
N ASP A 21 -4.06 -5.29 1.33
CA ASP A 21 -3.18 -6.46 1.44
C ASP A 21 -2.87 -7.06 0.06
N GLU A 22 -3.84 -7.03 -0.88
CA GLU A 22 -3.65 -7.43 -2.27
C GLU A 22 -2.68 -6.49 -3.02
N LEU A 23 -2.83 -5.17 -2.87
CA LEU A 23 -1.91 -4.17 -3.42
C LEU A 23 -0.47 -4.42 -2.99
N PHE A 24 -0.24 -4.62 -1.68
CA PHE A 24 1.10 -4.88 -1.15
C PHE A 24 1.66 -6.22 -1.64
N SER A 25 0.82 -7.25 -1.74
CA SER A 25 1.21 -8.53 -2.34
C SER A 25 1.66 -8.37 -3.79
N HIS A 26 0.95 -7.58 -4.60
CA HIS A 26 1.33 -7.30 -5.98
C HIS A 26 2.64 -6.53 -6.07
N ILE A 27 2.81 -5.47 -5.27
CA ILE A 27 4.06 -4.69 -5.22
C ILE A 27 5.26 -5.60 -4.94
N LEU A 28 5.14 -6.50 -3.95
CA LEU A 28 6.22 -7.44 -3.58
C LEU A 28 6.47 -8.51 -4.64
N ARG A 29 5.43 -9.12 -5.21
CA ARG A 29 5.57 -10.18 -6.22
C ARG A 29 6.16 -9.66 -7.54
N CYS A 30 5.83 -8.42 -7.91
CA CYS A 30 6.31 -7.80 -9.14
C CYS A 30 7.64 -7.04 -8.96
N GLY A 31 8.17 -6.91 -7.74
CA GLY A 31 9.42 -6.21 -7.48
C GLY A 31 9.35 -4.70 -7.77
N VAL A 32 8.16 -4.10 -7.63
CA VAL A 32 7.91 -2.70 -8.02
C VAL A 32 8.80 -1.72 -7.23
N ILE A 33 9.14 -2.07 -5.99
CA ILE A 33 10.01 -1.26 -5.11
C ILE A 33 11.37 -0.95 -5.77
N ASP A 34 11.90 -1.88 -6.57
CA ASP A 34 13.20 -1.75 -7.23
C ASP A 34 13.11 -1.10 -8.63
N ALA A 35 11.90 -0.84 -9.13
CA ALA A 35 11.69 -0.21 -10.43
C ALA A 35 11.99 1.31 -10.39
N LEU A 36 12.21 1.91 -11.56
CA LEU A 36 12.35 3.37 -11.67
C LEU A 36 11.05 4.07 -11.26
N PRO A 37 11.10 5.30 -10.69
CA PRO A 37 9.91 6.02 -10.22
C PRO A 37 8.81 6.18 -11.26
N GLU A 38 9.16 6.36 -12.53
CA GLU A 38 8.20 6.43 -13.65
C GLU A 38 7.44 5.11 -13.83
N HIS A 39 8.16 3.97 -13.83
CA HIS A 39 7.55 2.65 -13.95
C HIS A 39 6.76 2.26 -12.71
N GLN A 40 7.22 2.69 -11.53
CA GLN A 40 6.43 2.55 -10.30
C GLN A 40 5.10 3.28 -10.46
N LYS A 41 5.12 4.54 -10.92
CA LYS A 41 3.90 5.32 -11.11
C LYS A 41 2.94 4.64 -12.10
N ASP A 42 3.42 4.28 -13.29
CA ASP A 42 2.58 3.69 -14.34
C ASP A 42 1.96 2.36 -13.89
N TRP A 43 2.77 1.49 -13.29
CA TRP A 43 2.29 0.21 -12.78
C TRP A 43 1.22 0.39 -11.69
N LEU A 44 1.41 1.39 -10.84
CA LEU A 44 0.54 1.64 -9.69
C LEU A 44 -0.75 2.35 -10.17
N ASP A 45 -0.69 3.14 -11.24
CA ASP A 45 -1.89 3.70 -11.91
C ASP A 45 -2.74 2.56 -12.50
N ASP A 46 -2.14 1.63 -13.24
CA ASP A 46 -2.82 0.45 -13.79
C ASP A 46 -3.39 -0.46 -12.68
N THR A 47 -2.63 -0.67 -11.61
CA THR A 47 -3.06 -1.51 -10.48
C THR A 47 -4.23 -0.89 -9.74
N MET A 48 -4.28 0.44 -9.62
CA MET A 48 -5.43 1.12 -9.01
C MET A 48 -6.71 0.94 -9.83
N LEU A 49 -6.63 0.92 -11.17
CA LEU A 49 -7.78 0.61 -12.03
C LEU A 49 -8.30 -0.81 -11.79
N TYR A 50 -7.38 -1.77 -11.68
CA TYR A 50 -7.73 -3.16 -11.36
C TYR A 50 -8.40 -3.28 -9.97
N LEU A 51 -7.90 -2.58 -8.96
CA LEU A 51 -8.48 -2.61 -7.62
C LEU A 51 -9.86 -1.95 -7.57
N ALA A 52 -10.06 -0.87 -8.32
CA ALA A 52 -11.37 -0.21 -8.43
C ALA A 52 -12.43 -1.11 -9.09
N ASP A 53 -12.06 -1.87 -10.12
CA ASP A 53 -12.94 -2.84 -10.79
C ASP A 53 -13.26 -4.05 -9.90
N ARG A 54 -12.26 -4.55 -9.16
CA ARG A 54 -12.39 -5.73 -8.30
C ARG A 54 -13.17 -5.45 -7.01
N TYR A 55 -13.02 -4.27 -6.45
CA TYR A 55 -13.61 -3.88 -5.17
C TYR A 55 -14.61 -2.73 -5.39
N GLU A 56 -15.73 -3.06 -6.03
CA GLU A 56 -16.80 -2.12 -6.41
C GLU A 56 -17.41 -1.38 -5.21
N ASP A 57 -17.29 -1.97 -4.01
CA ASP A 57 -17.77 -1.37 -2.75
C ASP A 57 -16.85 -0.26 -2.21
N LEU A 58 -15.64 -0.09 -2.77
CA LEU A 58 -14.71 0.95 -2.31
C LEU A 58 -15.06 2.31 -2.92
N GLY A 59 -15.21 3.30 -2.05
CA GLY A 59 -15.39 4.68 -2.46
C GLY A 59 -14.12 5.32 -3.03
N GLU A 60 -14.28 6.48 -3.68
CA GLU A 60 -13.16 7.27 -4.20
C GLU A 60 -12.15 7.66 -3.10
N GLU A 61 -12.63 7.94 -1.87
CA GLU A 61 -11.76 8.26 -0.74
C GLU A 61 -10.87 7.08 -0.33
N GLU A 62 -11.44 5.87 -0.32
CA GLU A 62 -10.72 4.64 0.02
C GLU A 62 -9.71 4.26 -1.06
N LEU A 63 -10.08 4.38 -2.34
CA LEU A 63 -9.16 4.20 -3.46
C LEU A 63 -8.01 5.23 -3.41
N GLY A 64 -8.32 6.49 -3.10
CA GLY A 64 -7.30 7.52 -2.89
C GLY A 64 -6.35 7.18 -1.73
N GLN A 65 -6.89 6.66 -0.62
CA GLN A 65 -6.07 6.20 0.50
C GLN A 65 -5.18 5.02 0.12
N LEU A 66 -5.70 4.03 -0.63
CA LEU A 66 -4.91 2.90 -1.15
C LEU A 66 -3.76 3.39 -2.01
N ARG A 67 -4.01 4.37 -2.88
CA ARG A 67 -2.97 4.97 -3.72
C ARG A 67 -1.83 5.55 -2.89
N VAL A 68 -2.16 6.38 -1.92
CA VAL A 68 -1.17 7.00 -1.01
C VAL A 68 -0.39 5.95 -0.23
N LEU A 69 -1.06 4.89 0.23
CA LEU A 69 -0.40 3.78 0.94
C LEU A 69 0.57 3.01 0.02
N GLY A 70 0.16 2.70 -1.21
CA GLY A 70 1.00 2.02 -2.20
C GLY A 70 2.25 2.82 -2.56
N GLU A 71 2.11 4.12 -2.82
CA GLU A 71 3.24 5.00 -3.10
C GLU A 71 4.23 5.07 -1.93
N ARG A 72 3.73 5.19 -0.70
CA ARG A 72 4.57 5.19 0.52
C ARG A 72 5.26 3.86 0.75
N PHE A 73 4.61 2.76 0.40
CA PHE A 73 5.19 1.42 0.52
C PHE A 73 6.32 1.20 -0.48
N CYS A 74 6.27 1.85 -1.65
CA CYS A 74 7.35 1.82 -2.65
C CYS A 74 8.53 2.74 -2.31
N GLN A 75 8.37 3.67 -1.35
CA GLN A 75 9.48 4.55 -0.96
C GLN A 75 10.58 3.74 -0.26
N PRO A 76 11.86 4.02 -0.55
CA PRO A 76 12.95 3.36 0.14
C PRO A 76 12.86 3.66 1.64
N VAL A 77 12.99 2.62 2.47
CA VAL A 77 13.11 2.78 3.92
C VAL A 77 14.44 3.50 4.17
N GLN A 78 14.39 4.82 4.31
CA GLN A 78 15.56 5.60 4.71
C GLN A 78 15.97 5.16 6.11
N ARG A 79 16.87 4.18 6.21
CA ARG A 79 17.75 4.09 7.37
C ARG A 79 18.54 5.39 7.33
N LYS A 80 18.31 6.30 8.28
CA LYS A 80 19.16 7.47 8.48
C LYS A 80 20.60 6.98 8.34
N ALA A 81 21.30 7.44 7.31
CA ALA A 81 22.69 7.13 7.14
C ALA A 81 23.38 7.58 8.43
N GLU A 82 23.98 6.64 9.16
CA GLU A 82 24.95 7.04 10.17
C GLU A 82 26.04 7.82 9.44
N PRO A 83 26.44 9.00 9.93
CA PRO A 83 27.48 9.76 9.27
C PRO A 83 28.74 8.90 9.29
N VAL A 84 29.14 8.40 8.13
CA VAL A 84 30.50 7.89 7.93
C VAL A 84 31.41 9.09 8.13
N GLU A 85 31.97 9.18 9.32
CA GLU A 85 33.06 10.10 9.64
C GLU A 85 34.24 9.67 8.79
N SER A 86 34.37 10.29 7.62
CA SER A 86 35.56 10.17 6.79
C SER A 86 36.70 10.88 7.52
N GLY A 87 37.47 10.09 8.26
CA GLY A 87 38.73 10.52 8.84
C GLY A 87 39.65 11.05 7.76
N ALA A 88 39.89 12.35 7.80
CA ALA A 88 40.89 13.02 6.98
C ALA A 88 42.13 13.33 7.84
N ALA A 89 43.20 12.61 7.49
CA ALA A 89 44.64 12.92 7.55
C ALA A 89 45.22 13.60 8.80
#